data_AF-A0AAF0EEP0-F1
#
_entry.id   AF-A0AAF0EEP0-F1
#
_cell.length_a   1.000
_cell.length_b   1.000
_cell.length_c   1.000
_cell.angle_alpha   90.00
_cell.angle_beta   90.00
_cell.angle_gamma   90.00
#
_symmetry.space_group_name_H-M   'P 1'
#
loop_
_entity.id
_entity.type
_entity.pdbx_description
1 polymer ?
#
loop_
_entity_poly.entity_id
_entity_poly.type
_entity_poly.pdbx_seq_one_letter_code
_entity_poly.pdbx_strand_id
1 'polypeptide(L)'
;MAAPARASVVARTFSTTLLRRKIEENISGARLQELLQNQGSKPLLVDFYAEWCGPCKMLSPILHKLATTPDLVGGKELDLVTIDVDHHMETAQQYGLRQFIEKL
;
A
#
# COMPACT_ATOMS: atom_id res chain seq x y z
N MET A 1 -53.43 1.30 29.65
CA MET A 1 -52.27 0.39 29.51
C MET A 1 -51.44 0.91 28.34
N ALA A 2 -50.47 1.79 28.62
CA ALA A 2 -49.67 2.47 27.61
C ALA A 2 -48.39 1.66 27.35
N ALA A 3 -48.12 1.36 26.07
CA ALA A 3 -46.88 0.71 25.63
C ALA A 3 -45.68 1.66 25.80
N PRO A 4 -44.48 1.18 26.19
CA PRO A 4 -43.33 2.04 26.34
C PRO A 4 -42.78 2.45 24.97
N ALA A 5 -42.48 3.73 24.82
CA ALA A 5 -41.86 4.31 23.64
C ALA A 5 -40.48 3.67 23.40
N ARG A 6 -40.26 3.13 22.19
CA ARG A 6 -38.96 2.71 21.69
C ARG A 6 -38.02 3.92 21.69
N ALA A 7 -37.03 3.91 22.57
CA ALA A 7 -35.92 4.85 22.51
C ALA A 7 -35.20 4.67 21.17
N SER A 8 -35.28 5.69 20.32
CA SER A 8 -34.49 5.77 19.09
C SER A 8 -33.03 5.99 19.51
N VAL A 9 -32.29 4.90 19.66
CA VAL A 9 -30.84 4.96 19.80
C VAL A 9 -30.33 5.43 18.45
N VAL A 10 -30.09 6.74 18.34
CA VAL A 10 -29.19 7.30 17.32
C VAL A 10 -27.84 6.68 17.61
N ALA A 11 -27.59 5.53 17.00
CA ALA A 11 -26.27 4.92 17.00
C ALA A 11 -25.36 5.95 16.33
N ARG A 12 -24.56 6.65 17.15
CA ARG A 12 -23.43 7.43 16.65
C ARG A 12 -22.65 6.48 15.77
N THR A 13 -22.71 6.72 14.47
CA THR A 13 -21.95 5.97 13.47
C THR A 13 -20.50 6.34 13.76
N PHE A 14 -19.85 5.57 14.65
CA PHE A 14 -18.40 5.56 14.73
C PHE A 14 -17.95 4.93 13.42
N SER A 15 -17.82 5.77 12.39
CA SER A 15 -16.98 5.46 11.25
C SER A 15 -15.58 5.40 11.83
N THR A 16 -15.21 4.22 12.34
CA THR A 16 -13.80 3.89 12.43
C THR A 16 -13.34 3.97 10.99
N THR A 17 -12.83 5.14 10.60
CA THR A 17 -11.99 5.22 9.42
C THR A 17 -10.78 4.44 9.88
N LEU A 18 -10.86 3.11 9.75
CA LEU A 18 -9.76 2.22 10.00
C LEU A 18 -8.62 2.87 9.24
N LEU A 19 -7.58 3.30 9.95
CA LEU A 19 -6.33 3.70 9.35
C LEU A 19 -5.90 2.51 8.52
N ARG A 20 -6.28 2.58 7.24
CA ARG A 20 -6.23 1.49 6.30
C ARG A 20 -4.76 1.49 5.93
N ARG A 21 -3.93 0.76 6.68
CA ARG A 21 -2.58 0.41 6.25
C ARG A 21 -2.75 -0.19 4.86
N LYS A 22 -2.44 0.61 3.84
CA LYS A 22 -2.83 0.31 2.47
C LYS A 22 -1.62 -0.35 1.82
N ILE A 23 -1.51 -1.65 2.09
CA ILE A 23 -0.62 -2.51 1.33
C ILE A 23 -1.40 -2.88 0.07
N GLU A 24 -1.05 -2.29 -1.08
CA GLU A 24 -1.64 -2.63 -2.38
C GLU A 24 -0.62 -3.45 -3.17
N GLU A 25 -0.97 -4.70 -3.47
CA GLU A 25 -0.10 -5.60 -4.21
C GLU A 25 -0.38 -5.54 -5.72
N ASN A 26 0.70 -5.59 -6.51
CA ASN A 26 0.70 -5.63 -7.97
C ASN A 26 -0.25 -4.62 -8.63
N ILE A 27 0.02 -3.32 -8.44
CA ILE A 27 -0.78 -2.25 -9.02
C ILE A 27 -0.29 -1.84 -10.41
N SER A 28 -1.22 -1.36 -11.23
CA SER A 28 -0.90 -0.76 -12.53
C SER A 28 -0.25 0.62 -12.40
N GLY A 29 0.50 1.05 -13.42
CA GLY A 29 1.10 2.39 -13.46
C GLY A 29 0.09 3.54 -13.33
N ALA A 30 -1.11 3.38 -13.90
CA ALA A 30 -2.18 4.36 -13.74
C ALA A 30 -2.63 4.49 -12.28
N ARG A 31 -2.72 3.37 -11.55
CA ARG A 31 -3.03 3.37 -10.13
C ARG A 31 -1.91 3.98 -9.31
N LEU A 32 -0.65 3.68 -9.62
CA LEU A 32 0.50 4.31 -8.96
C LEU A 32 0.43 5.84 -9.08
N GLN A 33 0.11 6.36 -10.27
CA GLN A 33 0.00 7.79 -10.50
C GLN A 33 -1.10 8.46 -9.66
N GLU A 34 -2.25 7.79 -9.51
CA GLU A 34 -3.35 8.23 -8.64
C GLU A 34 -2.92 8.25 -7.18
N LEU A 35 -2.17 7.24 -6.72
CA LEU A 35 -1.67 7.19 -5.34
C LEU A 35 -0.66 8.30 -5.07
N LEU A 36 0.25 8.57 -6.02
CA LEU A 36 1.21 9.67 -5.91
C LEU A 36 0.54 11.05 -5.83
N GLN A 37 -0.60 11.23 -6.49
CA GLN A 37 -1.39 12.46 -6.40
C GLN A 37 -2.14 12.58 -5.06
N ASN A 38 -2.54 11.45 -4.48
CA ASN A 38 -3.39 11.40 -3.28
C ASN A 38 -2.64 11.09 -1.97
N GLN A 39 -1.34 10.79 -2.01
CA GLN A 39 -0.53 10.42 -0.83
C GLN A 39 -0.45 11.51 0.25
N GLY A 40 -0.70 12.77 -0.11
CA GLY A 40 -0.67 13.91 0.81
C GLY A 40 0.70 14.02 1.50
N SER A 41 0.71 13.92 2.84
CA SER A 41 1.92 14.02 3.66
C SER A 41 2.52 12.66 4.06
N LYS A 42 1.88 11.54 3.67
CA LYS A 42 2.35 10.20 4.04
C LYS A 42 3.37 9.69 3.02
N PRO A 43 4.49 9.10 3.46
CA PRO A 43 5.43 8.46 2.54
C PRO A 43 4.79 7.23 1.89
N LEU A 44 4.89 7.16 0.56
CA LEU A 44 4.53 6.00 -0.25
C LEU A 44 5.81 5.26 -0.66
N LEU A 45 5.90 3.98 -0.31
CA LEU A 45 6.99 3.10 -0.71
C LEU A 45 6.55 2.21 -1.86
N VAL A 46 7.28 2.23 -2.96
CA VAL A 46 7.02 1.43 -4.15
C VAL A 46 8.07 0.33 -4.26
N ASP A 47 7.64 -0.93 -4.17
CA ASP A 47 8.48 -2.12 -4.39
C ASP A 47 8.27 -2.65 -5.80
N PHE A 48 9.28 -2.50 -6.65
CA PHE A 48 9.27 -3.07 -8.00
C PHE A 48 9.90 -4.47 -7.93
N TYR A 49 9.07 -5.50 -8.06
CA TYR A 49 9.48 -6.89 -7.88
C TYR A 49 9.25 -7.71 -9.14
N ALA A 50 9.88 -8.88 -9.18
CA ALA A 50 9.68 -9.91 -10.19
C ALA A 50 9.82 -11.30 -9.58
N GLU A 51 9.15 -12.30 -10.15
CA GLU A 51 9.23 -13.67 -9.67
C GLU A 51 10.61 -14.31 -9.87
N TRP A 52 11.39 -13.85 -10.85
CA TRP A 52 12.75 -14.32 -11.09
C TRP A 52 13.81 -13.52 -10.30
N CYS A 53 13.42 -12.42 -9.63
CA CYS A 53 14.34 -11.61 -8.84
C CYS A 53 14.59 -12.22 -7.44
N GLY A 54 15.68 -12.97 -7.30
CA GLY A 54 16.10 -13.59 -6.03
C GLY A 54 16.23 -12.59 -4.86
N PRO A 55 16.96 -11.47 -5.01
CA PRO A 55 17.09 -10.46 -3.95
C PRO A 55 15.76 -9.82 -3.55
N CYS A 56 14.87 -9.56 -4.52
CA CYS A 56 13.56 -8.96 -4.27
C CYS A 56 12.72 -9.83 -3.32
N LYS A 57 12.71 -11.16 -3.53
CA LYS A 57 11.98 -12.10 -2.66
C LYS A 57 12.41 -12.05 -1.20
N MET A 58 13.68 -11.76 -0.93
CA MET A 58 14.17 -11.60 0.44
C MET A 58 13.77 -10.25 1.05
N LEU A 59 13.69 -9.21 0.22
CA LEU A 59 13.39 -7.85 0.65
C LEU A 59 11.88 -7.62 0.88
N SER A 60 11.01 -8.14 0.02
CA SER A 60 9.55 -7.97 0.12
C SER A 60 8.96 -8.29 1.51
N PRO A 61 9.29 -9.39 2.21
CA PRO A 61 8.77 -9.65 3.55
C PRO A 61 9.29 -8.65 4.60
N ILE A 62 10.44 -8.02 4.38
CA ILE A 62 10.98 -6.98 5.23
C ILE A 62 10.20 -5.68 5.01
N LEU A 63 9.95 -5.30 3.76
CA LEU A 63 9.14 -4.13 3.42
C LEU A 63 7.71 -4.24 3.96
N HIS A 64 7.10 -5.42 3.86
CA HIS A 64 5.78 -5.67 4.43
C HIS A 64 5.76 -5.49 5.95
N LYS A 65 6.81 -5.93 6.65
CA LYS A 65 6.95 -5.69 8.10
C LYS A 65 7.10 -4.20 8.41
N LEU A 66 7.88 -3.46 7.62
CA LEU A 66 8.03 -2.01 7.79
C LEU A 66 6.70 -1.27 7.62
N ALA A 67 5.89 -1.64 6.62
CA ALA A 67 4.55 -1.07 6.42
C ALA A 67 3.57 -1.42 7.55
N THR A 68 3.79 -2.56 8.21
CA THR A 68 2.93 -3.04 9.31
C THR A 68 3.36 -2.48 10.66
N THR A 69 4.63 -2.11 10.85
CA THR A 69 5.19 -1.67 12.13
C THR A 69 5.60 -0.19 12.09
N PRO A 70 4.71 0.74 12.52
CA PRO A 70 4.96 2.19 12.44
C PRO A 70 6.15 2.66 13.29
N ASP A 71 6.53 1.89 14.33
CA ASP A 71 7.67 2.20 15.19
C ASP A 71 9.01 2.23 14.42
N LEU A 72 9.10 1.47 13.33
CA LEU A 72 10.31 1.38 12.50
C LEU A 72 10.50 2.60 11.59
N VAL A 73 9.46 3.42 11.39
CA VAL A 73 9.47 4.63 10.55
C VAL A 73 9.30 5.89 11.41
N GLY A 74 9.80 5.85 12.65
CA GLY A 74 9.73 6.99 13.58
C GLY A 74 8.30 7.38 13.95
N GLY A 75 7.39 6.40 14.03
CA GLY A 75 5.98 6.61 14.37
C GLY A 75 5.13 7.15 13.21
N LYS A 76 5.66 7.20 11.98
CA LYS A 76 4.91 7.60 10.79
C LYS A 76 4.28 6.38 10.11
N GLU A 77 3.06 6.56 9.63
CA GLU A 77 2.41 5.59 8.77
C GLU A 77 3.01 5.64 7.37
N LEU A 78 3.27 4.46 6.79
CA LEU A 78 3.84 4.30 5.46
C LEU A 78 2.91 3.39 4.65
N ASP A 79 2.57 3.86 3.45
CA ASP A 79 1.82 3.04 2.49
C ASP A 79 2.82 2.27 1.63
N LEU A 80 2.57 0.98 1.43
CA LEU A 80 3.43 0.11 0.64
C LEU A 80 2.65 -0.34 -0.60
N VAL A 81 3.25 -0.17 -1.76
CA VAL A 81 2.69 -0.64 -3.02
C VAL A 81 3.71 -1.51 -3.72
N THR A 82 3.26 -2.63 -4.28
CA THR A 82 4.12 -3.51 -5.05
C THR A 82 3.72 -3.48 -6.52
N ILE A 83 4.69 -3.56 -7.42
CA ILE A 83 4.48 -3.54 -8.87
C ILE A 83 5.31 -4.65 -9.48
N ASP A 84 4.64 -5.55 -10.18
CA ASP A 84 5.32 -6.59 -10.95
C ASP A 84 5.89 -5.99 -12.24
N VAL A 85 7.22 -6.06 -12.39
CA VAL A 85 7.92 -5.50 -13.55
C VAL A 85 7.69 -6.31 -14.83
N ASP A 86 7.33 -7.59 -14.75
CA ASP A 86 7.01 -8.42 -15.92
C ASP A 86 5.62 -8.07 -16.47
N HIS A 87 4.66 -7.75 -15.60
CA HIS A 87 3.32 -7.32 -15.99
C HIS A 87 3.22 -5.82 -16.31
N HIS A 88 4.04 -4.99 -15.68
CA HIS A 88 3.99 -3.52 -15.80
C HIS A 88 5.31 -2.90 -16.26
N MET A 89 5.93 -3.51 -17.28
CA MET A 89 7.22 -3.08 -17.86
C MET A 89 7.27 -1.58 -18.20
N GLU A 90 6.20 -1.03 -18.79
CA GLU A 90 6.13 0.39 -19.15
C GLU A 90 6.29 1.30 -17.91
N THR A 91 5.65 0.93 -16.81
CA THR A 91 5.74 1.68 -15.54
C THR A 91 7.17 1.62 -15.03
N ALA A 92 7.79 0.44 -15.01
CA ALA A 92 9.17 0.27 -14.57
C ALA A 92 10.16 1.12 -15.39
N GLN A 93 9.95 1.19 -16.71
CA GLN A 93 10.78 2.00 -17.62
C GLN A 93 10.65 3.51 -17.35
N GLN A 94 9.45 4.00 -17.04
CA GLN A 94 9.21 5.40 -16.70
C GLN A 94 10.01 5.83 -15.46
N TYR A 95 10.14 4.96 -14.46
CA TYR A 95 10.95 5.20 -13.26
C TYR A 95 12.44 4.87 -13.45
N GLY A 96 12.87 4.61 -14.68
CA GLY A 96 14.28 4.41 -15.00
C GLY A 96 14.85 3.06 -14.58
N LEU A 97 14.01 2.05 -14.31
CA LEU A 97 14.42 0.66 -14.05
C LEU A 97 14.86 -0.03 -15.34
N ARG A 98 15.88 0.55 -15.98
CA ARG A 98 16.42 0.13 -17.27
C ARG A 98 17.48 -0.96 -17.16
N GLN A 99 18.05 -1.18 -15.96
CA GLN A 99 19.29 -1.94 -15.77
C GLN A 99 19.19 -3.08 -14.73
N PHE A 100 18.11 -3.18 -13.96
CA PHE A 100 18.01 -4.15 -12.86
C PHE A 100 16.99 -5.24 -13.14
N ILE A 101 17.26 -5.99 -14.19
CA ILE A 101 16.78 -7.37 -14.32
C ILE A 101 18.01 -8.12 -14.81
N GLU A 102 18.96 -8.37 -13.90
CA GLU A 102 20.00 -9.36 -14.17
C GLU A 102 19.27 -10.70 -14.24
N LYS A 103 18.70 -10.99 -15.41
CA LYS A 103 18.41 -12.33 -15.88
C LYS A 103 19.74 -13.08 -15.83
N LEU A 104 20.03 -13.68 -14.69
CA LEU A 104 20.86 -14.89 -14.66
C LEU A 104 19.96 -16.06 -15.02
#